data_AF-A0ABD3EBC4-F1
#
_entry.id   AF-A0ABD3EBC4-F1
#
_cell.length_a   1.000
_cell.length_b   1.000
_cell.length_c   1.000
_cell.angle_alpha   90.00
_cell.angle_beta   90.00
_cell.angle_gamma   90.00
#
_symmetry.space_group_name_H-M   'P 1'
#
loop_
_entity.id
_entity.type
_entity.pdbx_description
1 polymer ?
#
loop_
_entity_poly.entity_id
_entity_poly.type
_entity_poly.pdbx_seq_one_letter_code
_entity_poly.pdbx_strand_id
1 'polypeptide(L)'
;MDRRDDELQLAIYRPPPFFTSGCLEIRLFYVRITSCAVDNLPDQLKLRHLRREVGVLLEINGARIPTSDAASINLRRDRVDKDSSEVTYVSTDSVRISGPAEFEVCEEGDNGDLFLCGSLERVDAASGSGWGLECYLASSIANGRSTLLKLRKGACSSPTIEVYIAGCCSGAPVILMKTVLVSPRRKVMQGMMLDAIPEDEEMVKEQMNMCNGLVRQRKLQVIWVCFILFC
;
A
#
# COMPACT_ATOMS: atom_id res chain seq x y z
N MET A 1 -42.38 -3.69 -47.37
CA MET A 1 -42.14 -3.97 -45.93
C MET A 1 -40.84 -4.73 -45.87
N ASP A 2 -39.77 -3.96 -45.68
CA ASP A 2 -38.38 -4.35 -45.92
C ASP A 2 -37.84 -5.08 -44.67
N ARG A 3 -37.49 -6.36 -44.82
CA ARG A 3 -36.92 -7.20 -43.74
C ARG A 3 -35.48 -6.80 -43.37
N ARG A 4 -34.97 -5.72 -43.96
CA ARG A 4 -33.62 -5.17 -43.72
C ARG A 4 -33.58 -4.10 -42.64
N ASP A 5 -34.73 -3.53 -42.27
CA ASP A 5 -34.79 -2.52 -41.20
C ASP A 5 -34.77 -3.15 -39.80
N ASP A 6 -35.17 -4.42 -39.67
CA ASP A 6 -35.21 -5.15 -38.40
C ASP A 6 -33.80 -5.62 -37.95
N GLU A 7 -32.87 -5.88 -38.89
CA GLU A 7 -31.47 -6.24 -38.55
C GLU A 7 -30.64 -5.01 -38.12
N LEU A 8 -30.99 -3.81 -38.58
CA LEU A 8 -30.30 -2.57 -38.21
C LEU A 8 -30.66 -2.10 -36.80
N GLN A 9 -31.81 -2.49 -36.26
CA GLN A 9 -32.22 -2.13 -34.90
C GLN A 9 -31.61 -3.01 -33.81
N LEU A 10 -31.17 -4.24 -34.14
CA LEU A 10 -30.56 -5.15 -33.16
C LEU A 10 -29.08 -4.86 -32.91
N ALA A 11 -28.41 -4.14 -33.81
CA ALA A 11 -27.00 -3.76 -33.67
C ALA A 11 -26.77 -2.58 -32.70
N ILE A 12 -27.83 -1.82 -32.35
CA ILE A 12 -27.73 -0.60 -31.53
C ILE A 12 -27.63 -0.93 -30.02
N TYR A 13 -28.05 -2.14 -29.60
CA TYR A 13 -27.88 -2.62 -28.22
C TYR A 13 -26.63 -3.45 -27.98
N ARG A 14 -25.68 -3.47 -28.94
CA ARG A 14 -24.37 -4.05 -28.66
C ARG A 14 -23.64 -3.07 -27.74
N PRO A 15 -23.39 -3.40 -26.46
CA PRO A 15 -22.53 -2.55 -25.64
C PRO A 15 -21.21 -2.40 -26.40
N PRO A 16 -20.65 -1.18 -26.48
CA PRO A 16 -19.44 -0.93 -27.25
C PRO A 16 -18.38 -1.97 -26.84
N PRO A 17 -17.59 -2.52 -27.79
CA PRO A 17 -16.51 -3.43 -27.45
C PRO A 17 -15.68 -2.72 -26.39
N PHE A 18 -15.72 -3.27 -25.18
CA PHE A 18 -15.12 -2.68 -23.99
C PHE A 18 -13.75 -2.14 -24.36
N PHE A 19 -13.46 -0.90 -24.00
CA PHE A 19 -12.12 -0.32 -24.06
C PHE A 19 -11.18 -1.12 -23.14
N THR A 20 -10.80 -2.33 -23.56
CA THR A 20 -9.85 -3.20 -22.84
C THR A 20 -8.41 -2.80 -23.13
N SER A 21 -8.19 -1.84 -24.04
CA SER A 21 -6.89 -1.36 -24.51
C SER A 21 -6.06 -0.62 -23.44
N GLY A 22 -6.43 -0.67 -22.18
CA GLY A 22 -5.57 -0.22 -21.08
C GLY A 22 -5.97 -0.74 -19.71
N CYS A 23 -6.61 -1.91 -19.61
CA CYS A 23 -6.97 -2.48 -18.32
C CYS A 23 -5.75 -3.16 -17.67
N LEU A 24 -5.53 -2.94 -16.38
CA LEU A 24 -4.57 -3.72 -15.60
C LEU A 24 -5.24 -5.01 -15.13
N GLU A 25 -4.69 -6.15 -15.53
CA GLU A 25 -5.02 -7.46 -15.00
C GLU A 25 -3.94 -7.89 -14.02
N ILE A 26 -4.24 -7.78 -12.74
CA ILE A 26 -3.40 -8.20 -11.62
C ILE A 26 -3.60 -9.71 -11.44
N ARG A 27 -2.48 -10.44 -11.35
CA ARG A 27 -2.46 -11.89 -11.10
C ARG A 27 -1.67 -12.26 -9.85
N LEU A 28 -0.92 -11.30 -9.32
CA LEU A 28 -0.17 -11.44 -8.08
C LEU A 28 -0.26 -10.12 -7.32
N PHE A 29 -0.73 -10.20 -6.09
CA PHE A 29 -0.64 -9.13 -5.11
C PHE A 29 0.13 -9.68 -3.91
N TYR A 30 1.21 -9.00 -3.54
CA TYR A 30 2.13 -9.47 -2.53
C TYR A 30 2.46 -8.33 -1.56
N VAL A 31 2.47 -8.65 -0.27
CA VAL A 31 2.84 -7.73 0.80
C VAL A 31 3.89 -8.40 1.66
N ARG A 32 5.09 -7.83 1.72
CA ARG A 32 6.16 -8.24 2.62
C ARG A 32 6.35 -7.23 3.73
N ILE A 33 6.54 -7.74 4.93
CA ILE A 33 6.79 -6.94 6.13
C ILE A 33 8.07 -7.46 6.75
N THR A 34 9.04 -6.57 6.99
CA THR A 34 10.31 -6.91 7.64
C THR A 34 10.43 -6.26 9.02
N SER A 35 11.29 -6.81 9.87
CA SER A 35 11.47 -6.37 11.28
C SER A 35 10.15 -6.35 12.08
N CYS A 36 9.32 -7.38 11.90
CA CYS A 36 7.99 -7.52 12.50
C CYS A 36 7.96 -8.57 13.62
N ALA A 37 6.91 -8.56 14.45
CA ALA A 37 6.71 -9.57 15.48
C ALA A 37 6.11 -10.85 14.88
N VAL A 38 6.94 -11.89 14.70
CA VAL A 38 6.54 -13.12 14.01
C VAL A 38 5.72 -14.12 14.86
N ASP A 39 5.60 -13.89 16.16
CA ASP A 39 4.99 -14.86 17.10
C ASP A 39 3.45 -14.89 17.04
N ASN A 40 2.80 -13.77 16.70
CA ASN A 40 1.35 -13.62 16.73
C ASN A 40 0.84 -12.98 15.42
N LEU A 41 1.25 -13.57 14.30
CA LEU A 41 0.85 -13.11 12.97
C LEU A 41 -0.52 -13.71 12.58
N PRO A 42 -1.42 -12.93 11.96
CA PRO A 42 -2.64 -13.46 11.38
C PRO A 42 -2.34 -14.43 10.24
N ASP A 43 -3.27 -15.36 9.99
CA ASP A 43 -3.15 -16.29 8.87
C ASP A 43 -3.47 -15.63 7.52
N GLN A 44 -4.31 -14.61 7.54
CA GLN A 44 -4.73 -13.86 6.35
C GLN A 44 -4.87 -12.36 6.65
N LEU A 45 -4.69 -11.55 5.63
CA LEU A 45 -5.08 -10.14 5.60
C LEU A 45 -6.20 -9.94 4.59
N LYS A 46 -7.03 -8.91 4.78
CA LYS A 46 -8.05 -8.53 3.81
C LYS A 46 -7.56 -7.38 2.96
N LEU A 47 -7.49 -7.60 1.65
CA LEU A 47 -7.29 -6.56 0.65
C LEU A 47 -8.68 -6.10 0.18
N ARG A 48 -9.04 -4.87 0.55
CA ARG A 48 -10.33 -4.25 0.22
C ARG A 48 -10.14 -3.29 -0.93
N HIS A 49 -10.99 -3.41 -1.93
CA HIS A 49 -11.16 -2.43 -2.99
C HIS A 49 -12.30 -1.49 -2.59
N LEU A 50 -11.95 -0.21 -2.43
CA LEU A 50 -12.90 0.84 -2.05
C LEU A 50 -13.85 1.19 -3.19
N ARG A 51 -14.83 2.05 -2.89
CA ARG A 51 -15.72 2.62 -3.90
C ARG A 51 -14.91 3.32 -4.98
N ARG A 52 -15.35 3.18 -6.22
CA ARG A 52 -14.62 3.62 -7.41
C ARG A 52 -15.41 4.68 -8.12
N GLU A 53 -14.70 5.49 -8.89
CA GLU A 53 -15.31 6.49 -9.74
C GLU A 53 -16.24 5.85 -10.78
N VAL A 54 -17.24 6.61 -11.21
CA VAL A 54 -18.19 6.16 -12.23
C VAL A 54 -17.43 5.91 -13.54
N GLY A 55 -17.62 4.73 -14.12
CA GLY A 55 -16.95 4.33 -15.36
C GLY A 55 -15.67 3.51 -15.16
N VAL A 56 -15.19 3.35 -13.92
CA VAL A 56 -14.11 2.41 -13.59
C VAL A 56 -14.67 1.00 -13.43
N LEU A 57 -14.16 0.06 -14.22
CA LEU A 57 -14.44 -1.37 -14.10
C LEU A 57 -13.58 -1.96 -12.99
N LEU A 58 -14.20 -2.73 -12.10
CA LEU A 58 -13.53 -3.67 -11.21
C LEU A 58 -14.11 -5.06 -11.43
N GLU A 59 -13.25 -6.01 -11.74
CA GLU A 59 -13.58 -7.42 -11.81
C GLU A 59 -12.65 -8.24 -10.93
N ILE A 60 -13.22 -9.18 -10.19
CA ILE A 60 -12.49 -10.08 -9.30
C ILE A 60 -12.87 -11.51 -9.67
N ASN A 61 -11.89 -12.32 -10.04
CA ASN A 61 -12.06 -13.71 -10.47
C ASN A 61 -13.14 -13.87 -11.57
N GLY A 62 -13.20 -12.89 -12.48
CA GLY A 62 -14.17 -12.84 -13.58
C GLY A 62 -15.55 -12.29 -13.23
N ALA A 63 -15.84 -12.02 -11.95
CA ALA A 63 -17.09 -11.40 -11.52
C ALA A 63 -16.96 -9.86 -11.52
N ARG A 64 -17.90 -9.17 -12.18
CA ARG A 64 -17.98 -7.70 -12.19
C ARG A 64 -18.55 -7.18 -10.87
N ILE A 65 -17.81 -6.27 -10.25
CA ILE A 65 -18.23 -5.60 -9.01
C ILE A 65 -18.90 -4.26 -9.37
N PRO A 66 -20.12 -4.00 -8.89
CA PRO A 66 -20.79 -2.70 -9.08
C PRO A 66 -19.97 -1.53 -8.50
N THR A 67 -20.05 -0.36 -9.11
CA THR A 67 -19.27 0.83 -8.69
C THR A 67 -19.60 1.28 -7.26
N SER A 68 -20.81 1.02 -6.77
CA SER A 68 -21.25 1.31 -5.39
C SER A 68 -20.71 0.37 -4.32
N ASP A 69 -20.26 -0.82 -4.71
CA ASP A 69 -20.11 -1.96 -3.79
C ASP A 69 -18.64 -2.19 -3.45
N ALA A 70 -18.27 -2.10 -2.18
CA ALA A 70 -16.92 -2.49 -1.79
C ALA A 70 -16.72 -4.00 -2.03
N ALA A 71 -15.51 -4.39 -2.44
CA ALA A 71 -15.15 -5.79 -2.57
C ALA A 71 -13.87 -6.08 -1.80
N SER A 72 -13.67 -7.34 -1.42
CA SER A 72 -12.47 -7.74 -0.70
C SER A 72 -12.00 -9.10 -1.15
N ILE A 73 -10.69 -9.28 -1.20
CA ILE A 73 -10.01 -10.56 -1.39
C ILE A 73 -9.05 -10.82 -0.23
N ASN A 74 -8.66 -12.08 -0.06
CA ASN A 74 -7.79 -12.49 1.04
C ASN A 74 -6.34 -12.58 0.55
N LEU A 75 -5.43 -11.97 1.31
CA LEU A 75 -3.99 -12.18 1.18
C LEU A 75 -3.60 -13.26 2.21
N ARG A 76 -3.29 -14.46 1.74
CA ARG A 76 -2.88 -15.57 2.62
C ARG A 76 -1.43 -15.40 3.06
N ARG A 77 -1.09 -15.78 4.29
CA ARG A 77 0.29 -15.85 4.75
C ARG A 77 1.03 -16.95 3.97
N ASP A 78 2.07 -16.55 3.23
CA ASP A 78 2.83 -17.45 2.34
C ASP A 78 4.15 -17.90 2.98
N ARG A 79 4.92 -16.94 3.53
CA ARG A 79 6.22 -17.19 4.14
C ARG A 79 6.38 -16.44 5.45
N VAL A 80 7.02 -17.08 6.41
CA VAL A 80 7.46 -16.49 7.68
C VAL A 80 8.90 -16.90 7.89
N ASP A 81 9.80 -15.92 7.97
CA ASP A 81 11.18 -16.15 8.34
C ASP A 81 11.45 -15.48 9.70
N LYS A 82 11.73 -16.34 10.68
CA LYS A 82 11.96 -15.94 12.07
C LYS A 82 13.35 -15.36 12.29
N ASP A 83 14.33 -15.77 11.49
CA ASP A 83 15.71 -15.33 11.61
C ASP A 83 15.84 -13.88 11.14
N SER A 84 15.20 -13.54 10.02
CA SER A 84 15.14 -12.16 9.50
C SER A 84 13.94 -11.34 10.00
N SER A 85 13.05 -11.94 10.80
CA SER A 85 11.83 -11.31 11.33
C SER A 85 10.94 -10.74 10.23
N GLU A 86 10.67 -11.54 9.20
CA GLU A 86 9.85 -11.16 8.05
C GLU A 86 8.64 -12.07 7.85
N VAL A 87 7.58 -11.49 7.29
CA VAL A 87 6.38 -12.21 6.85
C VAL A 87 5.96 -11.73 5.48
N THR A 88 5.41 -12.64 4.69
CA THR A 88 4.85 -12.39 3.38
C THR A 88 3.40 -12.83 3.31
N TYR A 89 2.54 -11.98 2.75
CA TYR A 89 1.17 -12.30 2.39
C TYR A 89 0.97 -12.19 0.89
N VAL A 90 0.21 -13.11 0.31
CA VAL A 90 0.01 -13.20 -1.14
C VAL A 90 -1.45 -13.43 -1.50
N SER A 91 -1.92 -12.79 -2.57
CA SER A 91 -3.09 -13.22 -3.32
C SER A 91 -2.68 -13.48 -4.77
N THR A 92 -3.28 -14.52 -5.31
CA THR A 92 -3.18 -14.90 -6.73
C THR A 92 -4.55 -14.77 -7.42
N ASP A 93 -5.49 -14.06 -6.80
CA ASP A 93 -6.77 -13.75 -7.40
C ASP A 93 -6.56 -12.89 -8.66
N SER A 94 -7.42 -13.10 -9.65
CA SER A 94 -7.38 -12.33 -10.89
C SER A 94 -8.21 -11.05 -10.69
N VAL A 95 -7.54 -9.91 -10.56
CA VAL A 95 -8.21 -8.61 -10.38
C VAL A 95 -7.99 -7.75 -11.61
N ARG A 96 -9.07 -7.30 -12.25
CA ARG A 96 -9.01 -6.51 -13.48
C ARG A 96 -9.61 -5.12 -13.26
N ILE A 97 -8.82 -4.08 -13.56
CA ILE A 97 -9.12 -2.68 -13.26
C ILE A 97 -8.89 -1.79 -14.49
N SER A 98 -9.89 -1.00 -14.91
CA SER A 98 -9.80 -0.18 -16.14
C SER A 98 -9.29 1.25 -15.94
N GLY A 99 -9.24 1.75 -14.70
CA GLY A 99 -8.89 3.12 -14.35
C GLY A 99 -8.31 3.26 -12.95
N PRO A 100 -8.23 4.49 -12.41
CA PRO A 100 -7.73 4.73 -11.06
C PRO A 100 -8.52 3.92 -10.02
N ALA A 101 -7.80 3.31 -9.08
CA ALA A 101 -8.42 2.51 -8.03
C ALA A 101 -7.62 2.57 -6.73
N GLU A 102 -8.34 2.71 -5.63
CA GLU A 102 -7.79 2.66 -4.28
C GLU A 102 -7.99 1.27 -3.66
N PHE A 103 -7.04 0.89 -2.81
CA PHE A 103 -7.12 -0.32 -2.02
C PHE A 103 -6.65 -0.11 -0.59
N GLU A 104 -7.17 -0.94 0.29
CA GLU A 104 -6.84 -0.98 1.70
C GLU A 104 -6.42 -2.40 2.09
N VAL A 105 -5.38 -2.53 2.92
CA VAL A 105 -4.99 -3.79 3.54
C VAL A 105 -5.32 -3.70 5.02
N CYS A 106 -6.16 -4.62 5.49
CA CYS A 106 -6.62 -4.70 6.87
C CYS A 106 -6.22 -6.04 7.50
N GLU A 107 -5.96 -6.03 8.81
CA GLU A 107 -5.95 -7.27 9.59
C GLU A 107 -7.37 -7.88 9.67
N GLU A 108 -7.47 -9.19 9.81
CA GLU A 108 -8.74 -9.90 9.91
C GLU A 108 -9.46 -9.61 11.25
N GLY A 109 -10.77 -9.33 11.19
CA GLY A 109 -11.64 -9.10 12.36
C GLY A 109 -12.73 -8.03 12.11
N ASP A 110 -13.80 -8.03 12.92
CA ASP A 110 -14.96 -7.12 12.76
C ASP A 110 -14.62 -5.63 12.83
N ASN A 111 -13.48 -5.30 13.46
CA ASN A 111 -12.93 -3.95 13.54
C ASN A 111 -11.47 -3.95 13.08
N GLY A 112 -11.18 -4.75 12.04
CA GLY A 112 -9.84 -5.01 11.52
C GLY A 112 -9.07 -3.71 11.31
N ASP A 113 -7.96 -3.57 12.03
CA ASP A 113 -7.17 -2.36 12.00
C ASP A 113 -6.57 -2.20 10.59
N LEU A 114 -6.87 -1.05 9.98
CA LEU A 114 -6.29 -0.67 8.70
C LEU A 114 -4.78 -0.59 8.86
N PHE A 115 -4.06 -1.19 7.92
CA PHE A 115 -2.61 -1.26 7.97
C PHE A 115 -1.99 -0.46 6.82
N LEU A 116 -2.50 -0.59 5.61
CA LEU A 116 -1.94 0.12 4.46
C LEU A 116 -3.05 0.60 3.54
N CYS A 117 -2.88 1.79 2.99
CA CYS A 117 -3.66 2.29 1.87
C CYS A 117 -2.75 2.38 0.65
N GLY A 118 -3.30 2.18 -0.54
CA GLY A 118 -2.60 2.49 -1.77
C GLY A 118 -3.53 2.83 -2.91
N SER A 119 -2.96 3.43 -3.95
CA SER A 119 -3.65 3.75 -5.18
C SER A 119 -2.90 3.20 -6.38
N LEU A 120 -3.67 2.77 -7.37
CA LEU A 120 -3.23 2.43 -8.71
C LEU A 120 -3.72 3.51 -9.65
N GLU A 121 -2.80 4.12 -10.39
CA GLU A 121 -3.12 5.23 -11.29
C GLU A 121 -2.49 4.98 -12.66
N ARG A 122 -3.08 5.55 -13.70
CA ARG A 122 -2.45 5.56 -15.02
C ARG A 122 -1.33 6.58 -15.04
N VAL A 123 -0.18 6.16 -15.53
CA VAL A 123 1.00 7.02 -15.70
C VAL A 123 1.35 7.09 -17.17
N ASP A 124 1.88 8.22 -17.63
CA ASP A 124 2.30 8.38 -19.02
C ASP A 124 3.25 7.26 -19.45
N ALA A 125 2.82 6.51 -20.47
CA ALA A 125 3.50 5.32 -20.97
C ALA A 125 4.88 5.62 -21.60
N ALA A 126 5.28 6.90 -21.69
CA ALA A 126 6.61 7.33 -22.12
C ALA A 126 7.74 6.74 -21.23
N SER A 127 7.40 6.23 -20.04
CA SER A 127 8.36 5.68 -19.07
C SER A 127 8.14 4.20 -18.68
N GLY A 128 7.16 3.48 -19.24
CA GLY A 128 6.96 2.06 -18.91
C GLY A 128 5.51 1.53 -18.99
N SER A 129 5.14 0.69 -18.02
CA SER A 129 3.92 -0.15 -17.93
C SER A 129 2.57 0.57 -18.03
N GLY A 130 2.55 1.91 -18.06
CA GLY A 130 1.33 2.73 -18.10
C GLY A 130 0.58 2.82 -16.77
N TRP A 131 1.13 2.21 -15.70
CA TRP A 131 0.51 2.13 -14.38
C TRP A 131 1.51 2.49 -13.29
N GLY A 132 1.03 3.20 -12.27
CA GLY A 132 1.78 3.60 -11.09
C GLY A 132 1.16 3.04 -9.81
N LEU A 133 1.99 2.89 -8.78
CA LEU A 133 1.59 2.42 -7.46
C LEU A 133 2.09 3.40 -6.39
N GLU A 134 1.15 3.95 -5.62
CA GLU A 134 1.45 4.71 -4.42
C GLU A 134 0.89 4.00 -3.19
N CYS A 135 1.59 4.10 -2.06
CA CYS A 135 1.22 3.45 -0.81
C CYS A 135 1.52 4.35 0.39
N TYR A 136 0.62 4.30 1.38
CA TYR A 136 0.66 5.10 2.59
C TYR A 136 0.33 4.23 3.81
N LEU A 137 1.03 4.49 4.91
CA LEU A 137 0.80 3.80 6.16
C LEU A 137 -0.46 4.33 6.86
N ALA A 138 -1.30 3.45 7.39
CA ALA A 138 -2.47 3.86 8.14
C ALA A 138 -2.11 4.39 9.55
N SER A 139 -2.82 5.41 10.01
CA SER A 139 -2.60 6.02 11.33
C SER A 139 -2.85 5.06 12.51
N SER A 140 -3.69 4.04 12.35
CA SER A 140 -3.94 2.96 13.32
C SER A 140 -2.66 2.21 13.71
N ILE A 141 -1.70 2.10 12.79
CA ILE A 141 -0.37 1.54 13.07
C ILE A 141 0.42 2.44 14.00
N ALA A 142 0.38 3.76 13.78
CA ALA A 142 1.10 4.72 14.62
C ALA A 142 0.64 4.69 16.09
N ASN A 143 -0.58 4.20 16.33
CA ASN A 143 -1.14 4.02 17.67
C ASN A 143 -0.83 2.64 18.29
N GLY A 144 -0.06 1.77 17.62
CA GLY A 144 0.39 0.48 18.14
C GLY A 144 -0.70 -0.59 18.23
N ARG A 145 -1.81 -0.43 17.50
CA ARG A 145 -2.94 -1.37 17.53
C ARG A 145 -2.73 -2.61 16.64
N SER A 146 -1.99 -2.45 15.53
CA SER A 146 -1.66 -3.54 14.61
C SER A 146 -0.81 -4.61 15.29
N THR A 147 -1.17 -5.88 15.10
CA THR A 147 -0.42 -7.03 15.62
C THR A 147 0.89 -7.24 14.86
N LEU A 148 0.90 -6.95 13.56
CA LEU A 148 2.04 -7.09 12.66
C LEU A 148 3.21 -6.18 13.02
N LEU A 149 2.90 -4.94 13.45
CA LEU A 149 3.90 -3.88 13.64
C LEU A 149 4.14 -3.56 15.11
N LYS A 150 3.82 -4.49 16.02
CA LYS A 150 4.29 -4.41 17.40
C LYS A 150 5.81 -4.46 17.38
N LEU A 151 6.44 -3.29 17.49
CA LEU A 151 7.88 -3.18 17.55
C LEU A 151 8.38 -4.04 18.71
N ARG A 152 9.19 -5.05 18.40
CA ARG A 152 9.81 -5.88 19.43
C ARG A 152 10.61 -4.95 20.35
N LYS A 153 10.38 -5.05 21.66
CA LYS A 153 11.19 -4.32 22.65
C LYS A 153 12.66 -4.66 22.41
N GLY A 154 13.47 -3.67 22.04
CA GLY A 154 14.90 -3.85 21.72
C GLY A 154 15.24 -4.08 20.25
N ALA A 155 14.28 -4.04 19.32
CA ALA A 155 14.59 -4.04 17.89
C ALA A 155 15.30 -2.73 17.50
N CYS A 156 16.47 -2.85 16.86
CA CYS A 156 17.24 -1.71 16.36
C CYS A 156 16.76 -1.18 15.00
N SER A 157 15.89 -1.91 14.28
CA SER A 157 15.37 -1.53 12.97
C SER A 157 13.89 -1.15 13.01
N SER A 158 13.54 -0.13 12.24
CA SER A 158 12.15 0.22 11.92
C SER A 158 11.55 -0.81 10.97
N PRO A 159 10.30 -1.26 11.16
CA PRO A 159 9.68 -2.15 10.21
C PRO A 159 9.52 -1.49 8.84
N THR A 160 9.65 -2.29 7.79
CA THR A 160 9.42 -1.87 6.40
C THR A 160 8.33 -2.71 5.80
N ILE A 161 7.53 -2.10 4.94
CA ILE A 161 6.44 -2.74 4.23
C ILE A 161 6.70 -2.58 2.74
N GLU A 162 6.68 -3.67 2.01
CA GLU A 162 6.90 -3.69 0.57
C GLU A 162 5.67 -4.29 -0.09
N VAL A 163 5.05 -3.53 -0.99
CA VAL A 163 3.94 -3.98 -1.82
C VAL A 163 4.45 -4.26 -3.21
N TYR A 164 4.08 -5.42 -3.73
CA TYR A 164 4.41 -5.88 -5.06
C TYR A 164 3.12 -6.28 -5.78
N ILE A 165 2.92 -5.75 -6.98
CA ILE A 165 1.79 -6.07 -7.82
C ILE A 165 2.34 -6.51 -9.17
N ALA A 166 1.98 -7.71 -9.61
CA ALA A 166 2.36 -8.20 -10.93
C ALA A 166 1.15 -8.66 -11.72
N GLY A 167 1.22 -8.45 -13.03
CA GLY A 167 0.10 -8.65 -13.92
C GLY A 167 0.45 -8.32 -15.37
N CYS A 168 -0.56 -7.97 -16.14
CA CYS A 168 -0.39 -7.48 -17.50
C CYS A 168 -1.40 -6.38 -17.85
N CYS A 169 -1.07 -5.55 -18.83
CA CYS A 169 -1.96 -4.57 -19.42
C CYS A 169 -1.81 -4.65 -20.94
N SER A 170 -2.91 -4.91 -21.66
CA SER A 170 -2.89 -5.09 -23.13
C SER A 170 -1.87 -6.12 -23.62
N GLY A 171 -1.63 -7.18 -22.83
CA GLY A 171 -0.65 -8.23 -23.14
C GLY A 171 0.79 -7.91 -22.76
N ALA A 172 1.12 -6.68 -22.38
CA ALA A 172 2.44 -6.32 -21.85
C ALA A 172 2.52 -6.61 -20.34
N PRO A 173 3.63 -7.18 -19.84
CA PRO A 173 3.78 -7.43 -18.41
C PRO A 173 3.87 -6.11 -17.63
N VAL A 174 3.28 -6.09 -16.43
CA VAL A 174 3.31 -4.97 -15.50
C VAL A 174 3.80 -5.46 -14.15
N ILE A 175 4.83 -4.81 -13.60
CA ILE A 175 5.35 -5.06 -12.26
C ILE A 175 5.47 -3.72 -11.56
N LEU A 176 4.76 -3.57 -10.45
CA LEU A 176 4.76 -2.38 -9.61
C LEU A 176 5.28 -2.76 -8.23
N MET A 177 6.15 -1.93 -7.67
CA MET A 177 6.73 -2.13 -6.35
C MET A 177 6.74 -0.82 -5.58
N LYS A 178 6.37 -0.86 -4.31
CA LYS A 178 6.46 0.29 -3.41
C LYS A 178 6.90 -0.15 -2.02
N THR A 179 7.93 0.50 -1.50
CA THR A 179 8.42 0.31 -0.13
C THR A 179 8.02 1.50 0.74
N VAL A 180 7.42 1.22 1.89
CA VAL A 180 6.98 2.19 2.89
C VAL A 180 7.74 1.91 4.20
N LEU A 181 8.39 2.94 4.75
CA LEU A 181 9.12 2.85 6.01
C LEU A 181 8.22 3.25 7.18
N VAL A 182 8.18 2.44 8.23
CA VAL A 182 7.44 2.75 9.46
C VAL A 182 8.36 3.53 10.40
N SER A 183 8.28 4.86 10.40
CA SER A 183 9.09 5.67 11.32
C SER A 183 8.67 5.38 12.77
N PRO A 184 9.61 5.03 13.68
CA PRO A 184 9.31 4.97 15.10
C PRO A 184 9.12 6.41 15.58
N ARG A 185 7.87 6.91 15.63
CA ARG A 185 7.61 8.19 16.29
C ARG A 185 7.86 7.97 17.77
N ARG A 186 9.00 8.45 18.28
CA ARG A 186 9.18 8.61 19.72
C ARG A 186 8.03 9.47 20.21
N LYS A 187 7.18 8.90 21.07
CA LYS A 187 6.34 9.69 21.96
C LYS A 187 7.31 10.53 22.76
N VAL A 188 7.51 11.80 22.38
CA VAL A 188 8.04 12.77 23.33
C VAL A 188 7.06 12.68 24.49
N MET A 189 7.53 12.26 25.66
CA MET A 189 6.74 12.40 26.87
C MET A 189 6.34 13.87 26.92
N GLN A 190 5.10 14.19 26.58
CA GLN A 190 4.44 15.40 27.05
C GLN A 190 4.18 15.22 28.56
N GLY A 191 5.25 14.95 29.30
CA GLY A 191 5.45 15.45 30.65
C GLY A 191 6.16 16.77 30.52
N MET A 192 5.55 17.71 29.79
CA MET A 192 5.79 19.12 30.04
C MET A 192 5.07 19.36 31.38
N MET A 193 5.78 19.02 32.47
CA MET A 193 5.54 19.72 33.72
C MET A 193 5.74 21.18 33.33
N LEU A 194 4.66 21.95 33.34
CA LEU A 194 4.77 23.40 33.21
C LEU A 194 5.57 23.83 34.43
N ASP A 195 6.89 23.98 34.27
CA ASP A 195 7.72 24.58 35.29
C ASP A 195 7.22 26.01 35.45
N ALA A 196 6.79 26.32 36.67
CA ALA A 196 6.42 27.67 37.07
C ALA A 196 7.56 28.62 36.69
N ILE A 197 7.19 29.76 36.10
CA ILE A 197 8.11 30.84 35.76
C ILE A 197 8.76 31.30 37.07
N PRO A 198 10.10 31.18 37.27
CA PRO A 198 10.74 31.69 38.45
C PRO A 198 10.98 33.20 38.26
N GLU A 199 10.56 33.99 39.24
CA GLU A 199 10.96 35.38 39.36
C GLU A 199 12.38 35.47 39.97
N ASP A 200 13.11 36.48 39.49
CA ASP A 200 14.53 36.85 39.58
C ASP A 200 15.33 36.57 40.89
N GLU A 201 16.61 36.20 40.78
CA GLU A 201 17.79 37.05 41.10
C GLU A 201 19.14 36.28 41.05
N GLU A 202 20.22 37.03 40.79
CA GLU A 202 21.61 36.69 40.42
C GLU A 202 22.31 35.49 41.11
N MET A 203 23.12 34.72 40.33
CA MET A 203 24.59 34.76 40.42
C MET A 203 25.30 33.79 39.45
N VAL A 204 26.16 34.41 38.63
CA VAL A 204 27.37 33.94 37.96
C VAL A 204 27.94 32.58 38.40
N LYS A 205 28.09 31.63 37.46
CA LYS A 205 29.42 31.11 37.03
C LYS A 205 29.33 30.21 35.78
N GLU A 206 30.15 30.56 34.81
CA GLU A 206 30.45 29.83 33.58
C GLU A 206 31.23 28.54 33.85
N GLN A 207 30.94 27.45 33.11
CA GLN A 207 31.86 26.88 32.12
C GLN A 207 31.26 25.66 31.43
N MET A 208 30.75 25.90 30.22
CA MET A 208 31.20 25.29 28.96
C MET A 208 31.45 23.77 28.93
N ASN A 209 30.54 23.03 28.29
CA ASN A 209 30.98 22.20 27.17
C ASN A 209 29.87 22.02 26.13
N MET A 210 30.10 22.63 24.96
CA MET A 210 29.22 22.62 23.80
C MET A 210 29.42 21.34 23.00
N CYS A 211 28.35 20.59 22.73
CA CYS A 211 28.30 19.72 21.55
C CYS A 211 27.42 20.39 20.48
N ASN A 212 28.02 21.32 19.74
CA ASN A 212 27.50 21.76 18.45
C ASN A 212 27.89 20.74 17.38
N GLY A 213 26.90 20.30 16.62
CA GLY A 213 27.08 19.40 15.48
C GLY A 213 25.86 19.41 14.58
N LEU A 214 25.48 20.59 14.10
CA LEU A 214 24.50 20.77 13.04
C LEU A 214 24.99 20.06 11.77
N VAL A 215 24.41 18.90 11.42
CA VAL A 215 24.59 18.32 10.09
C VAL A 215 23.23 18.16 9.43
N ARG A 216 22.94 19.16 8.61
CA ARG A 216 21.86 19.22 7.63
C ARG A 216 22.13 18.13 6.57
N GLN A 217 21.52 16.95 6.68
CA GLN A 217 21.63 15.92 5.64
C GLN A 217 20.42 15.95 4.71
N ARG A 218 20.77 16.18 3.45
CA ARG A 218 19.95 16.38 2.27
C ARG A 218 19.17 15.09 1.96
N LYS A 219 17.92 15.24 1.52
CA LYS A 219 17.16 14.18 0.85
C LYS A 219 17.98 13.65 -0.33
N LEU A 220 18.37 12.38 -0.28
CA LEU A 220 18.79 11.62 -1.45
C LEU A 220 17.70 10.58 -1.70
N GLN A 221 16.88 10.83 -2.73
CA GLN A 221 16.10 9.77 -3.35
C GLN A 221 17.07 8.92 -4.17
N VAL A 222 17.30 7.69 -3.73
CA VAL A 222 18.04 6.71 -4.52
C VAL A 222 17.00 5.77 -5.12
N ILE A 223 16.78 5.93 -6.42
CA ILE A 223 15.96 5.02 -7.24
C ILE A 223 16.88 3.84 -7.59
N TRP A 224 16.63 2.67 -6.99
CA TRP A 224 17.25 1.42 -7.44
C TRP A 224 16.34 0.76 -8.47
N VAL A 225 16.77 0.79 -9.73
CA VAL A 225 16.19 -0.02 -10.81
C VAL A 225 16.80 -1.42 -10.67
N CYS A 226 16.03 -2.37 -10.16
CA CYS A 226 16.47 -3.77 -10.13
C CYS A 226 15.97 -4.48 -11.39
N PHE A 227 16.89 -4.69 -12.34
CA PHE A 227 16.73 -5.70 -13.39
C PHE A 227 16.76 -7.08 -12.75
N ILE A 228 15.71 -7.87 -12.92
CA ILE A 228 15.78 -9.32 -12.69
C ILE A 228 15.42 -10.02 -13.98
N LEU A 229 16.46 -10.58 -14.59
CA LEU A 229 16.46 -11.52 -15.70
C LEU A 229 15.89 -12.85 -15.18
N PHE A 230 14.76 -13.32 -15.72
CA PHE A 230 14.27 -14.67 -15.47
C PHE A 230 14.95 -15.64 -16.45
N CYS A 231 15.66 -16.63 -15.91
CA CYS A 231 15.87 -17.94 -16.53
C CYS A 231 14.83 -18.90 -15.94
#